data_AF-A0A2A2QNJ7-F1
#
_entry.id   AF-A0A2A2QNJ7-F1
#
_cell.length_a   1.000
_cell.length_b   1.000
_cell.length_c   1.000
_cell.angle_alpha   90.00
_cell.angle_beta   90.00
_cell.angle_gamma   90.00
#
_symmetry.space_group_name_H-M   'P 1'
#
loop_
_entity.id
_entity.type
_entity.pdbx_description
1 polymer ?
#
loop_
_entity_poly.entity_id
_entity_poly.type
_entity_poly.pdbx_seq_one_letter_code
_entity_poly.pdbx_strand_id
1 'polypeptide(L)'
;MFPPPDCQRCGVCCFSKLETYVRVTGDDWSRLGGDAERVVHFIGHRAYMRMERGRCAALAVREDGEGRREFFCTVYATRPQTCRDLERGSPECAGEIELKGDRPGMEVFKPGGR
;
A
#
# COMPACT_ATOMS: atom_id res chain seq x y z
N MET A 1 18.36 -7.80 9.58
CA MET A 1 17.04 -8.45 9.53
C MET A 1 16.75 -8.76 8.07
N PHE A 2 16.53 -10.02 7.69
CA PHE A 2 16.17 -10.35 6.31
C PHE A 2 14.75 -9.86 6.02
N PRO A 3 14.47 -9.26 4.85
CA PRO A 3 13.11 -8.85 4.52
C PRO A 3 12.18 -10.06 4.50
N PRO A 4 10.89 -9.89 4.87
CA PRO A 4 9.94 -10.98 4.80
C PRO A 4 9.86 -11.54 3.37
N PRO A 5 9.76 -12.87 3.22
CA PRO A 5 9.95 -13.55 1.95
C PRO A 5 8.88 -13.18 0.91
N ASP A 6 7.70 -12.73 1.36
CA ASP A 6 6.59 -12.37 0.49
C ASP A 6 5.97 -10.99 0.82
N CYS A 7 5.18 -10.47 -0.12
CA CYS A 7 4.49 -9.19 0.04
C CYS A 7 3.37 -9.23 1.09
N GLN A 8 2.76 -10.40 1.33
CA GLN A 8 1.68 -10.59 2.30
C GLN A 8 2.19 -10.53 3.74
N ARG A 9 3.49 -10.75 3.95
CA ARG A 9 4.18 -10.64 5.24
C ARG A 9 4.83 -9.28 5.45
N CYS A 10 5.38 -8.65 4.40
CA CYS A 10 6.04 -7.35 4.58
C CYS A 10 5.07 -6.15 4.52
N GLY A 11 4.17 -6.09 3.52
CA GLY A 11 3.28 -4.94 3.28
C GLY A 11 3.95 -3.57 3.09
N VAL A 12 5.27 -3.43 3.23
CA VAL A 12 6.01 -2.17 3.42
C VAL A 12 5.64 -1.08 2.41
N CYS A 13 5.63 -1.40 1.13
CA CYS A 13 5.34 -0.44 0.07
C CYS A 13 3.92 0.14 0.11
N CYS A 14 2.98 -0.51 0.81
CA CYS A 14 1.60 -0.05 0.97
C CYS A 14 1.45 0.99 2.09
N PHE A 15 2.51 1.30 2.85
CA PHE A 15 2.49 2.28 3.93
C PHE A 15 3.18 3.59 3.54
N SER A 16 2.47 4.71 3.73
CA SER A 16 3.00 6.06 3.61
C SER A 16 2.07 7.06 4.30
N LYS A 17 2.64 8.15 4.83
CA LYS A 17 1.87 9.29 5.34
C LYS A 17 1.59 10.36 4.27
N LEU A 18 2.22 10.24 3.09
CA LEU A 18 2.07 11.22 2.01
C LEU A 18 0.80 10.91 1.22
N GLU A 19 -0.12 11.87 1.16
CA GLU A 19 -1.35 11.75 0.37
C GLU A 19 -1.11 11.67 -1.15
N THR A 20 0.08 12.11 -1.58
CA THR A 20 0.55 12.11 -2.97
C THR A 20 1.48 10.93 -3.29
N TYR A 21 1.54 9.91 -2.43
CA TYR A 21 2.56 8.86 -2.46
C TYR A 21 2.58 8.03 -3.75
N VAL A 22 1.42 7.58 -4.24
CA VAL A 22 1.32 6.85 -5.51
C VAL A 22 0.48 7.68 -6.46
N ARG A 23 1.10 8.15 -7.55
CA ARG A 23 0.38 8.86 -8.60
C ARG A 23 -0.39 7.87 -9.47
N VAL A 24 -1.60 8.28 -9.88
CA VAL A 24 -2.48 7.51 -10.77
C VAL A 24 -2.57 8.26 -12.09
N THR A 25 -2.11 7.62 -13.16
CA THR A 25 -2.25 8.11 -14.54
C THR A 25 -3.62 7.75 -15.13
N GLY A 26 -3.92 8.23 -16.35
CA GLY A 26 -5.15 7.84 -17.05
C GLY A 26 -5.19 6.34 -17.38
N ASP A 27 -4.04 5.73 -17.68
CA ASP A 27 -3.93 4.29 -17.92
C ASP A 27 -4.15 3.50 -16.63
N ASP A 28 -3.61 3.98 -15.50
CA ASP A 28 -3.85 3.38 -14.19
C ASP A 28 -5.33 3.48 -13.81
N TRP A 29 -5.96 4.63 -14.05
CA TRP A 29 -7.38 4.83 -13.81
C TRP A 29 -8.23 3.82 -14.59
N SER A 30 -7.96 3.70 -15.89
CA SER A 30 -8.67 2.75 -16.77
C SER A 30 -8.44 1.30 -16.33
N ARG A 31 -7.23 0.98 -15.86
CA ARG A 31 -6.87 -0.35 -15.36
C ARG A 31 -7.55 -0.70 -14.03
N LEU A 32 -7.65 0.27 -13.12
CA LEU A 32 -8.36 0.13 -11.85
C LEU A 32 -9.87 -0.07 -12.06
N GLY A 33 -10.43 0.48 -13.14
CA GLY A 33 -11.82 0.29 -13.50
C GLY A 33 -12.76 0.76 -12.38
N GLY A 34 -13.77 -0.06 -12.05
CA GLY A 34 -14.75 0.26 -11.01
C GLY A 34 -14.16 0.45 -9.61
N ASP A 35 -12.95 -0.04 -9.35
CA ASP A 35 -12.28 0.18 -8.07
C ASP A 35 -11.69 1.59 -7.93
N ALA A 36 -11.47 2.30 -9.05
CA ALA A 36 -10.79 3.60 -9.06
C ALA A 36 -11.46 4.61 -8.13
N GLU A 37 -12.79 4.72 -8.18
CA GLU A 37 -13.55 5.65 -7.34
C GLU A 37 -13.35 5.39 -5.83
N ARG A 38 -13.17 4.12 -5.43
CA ARG A 38 -12.94 3.74 -4.04
C ARG A 38 -11.51 4.05 -3.60
N VAL A 39 -10.53 3.71 -4.43
CA VAL A 39 -9.12 3.66 -4.00
C VAL A 39 -8.28 4.86 -4.46
N VAL A 40 -8.86 5.77 -5.23
CA VAL A 40 -8.19 6.97 -5.77
C VAL A 40 -8.83 8.23 -5.18
N HIS A 41 -8.04 9.30 -5.09
CA HIS A 41 -8.52 10.63 -4.77
C HIS A 41 -7.80 11.69 -5.62
N PHE A 42 -8.42 12.84 -5.77
CA PHE A 42 -7.87 13.96 -6.54
C PHE A 42 -7.35 15.05 -5.61
N ILE A 43 -6.11 15.46 -5.83
CA ILE A 43 -5.52 16.65 -5.20
C ILE A 43 -5.30 17.66 -6.32
N GLY A 44 -6.16 18.68 -6.36
CA GLY A 44 -6.26 19.57 -7.52
C GLY A 44 -6.67 18.78 -8.78
N HIS A 45 -5.84 18.85 -9.82
CA HIS A 45 -6.08 18.19 -11.11
C HIS A 45 -5.33 16.86 -11.28
N ARG A 46 -4.80 16.29 -10.19
CA ARG A 46 -3.95 15.08 -10.23
C ARG A 46 -4.56 13.99 -9.36
N ALA A 47 -4.59 12.78 -9.89
CA ALA A 47 -5.09 11.60 -9.21
C ALA A 47 -3.95 10.86 -8.47
N TYR A 48 -4.25 10.37 -7.28
CA TYR A 48 -3.34 9.61 -6.43
C TYR A 48 -4.08 8.45 -5.77
N MET A 49 -3.37 7.37 -5.40
CA MET A 49 -3.95 6.37 -4.53
C MET A 49 -4.30 7.02 -3.19
N ARG A 50 -5.49 6.74 -2.70
CA ARG A 50 -5.97 7.24 -1.41
C ARG A 50 -5.14 6.60 -0.31
N MET A 51 -4.55 7.43 0.56
CA MET A 51 -3.81 6.99 1.74
C MET A 51 -4.63 7.33 2.99
N GLU A 52 -5.03 6.31 3.73
CA GLU A 52 -5.85 6.44 4.95
C GLU A 52 -5.07 5.87 6.14
N ARG A 53 -5.00 6.65 7.23
CA ARG A 53 -4.36 6.20 8.49
C ARG A 53 -2.95 5.62 8.25
N GLY A 54 -2.18 6.24 7.36
CA GLY A 54 -0.79 5.86 7.06
C GLY A 54 -0.63 4.67 6.10
N ARG A 55 -1.70 4.18 5.46
CA ARG A 55 -1.65 3.08 4.50
C ARG A 55 -2.54 3.32 3.28
N CYS A 56 -2.29 2.59 2.19
CA CYS A 56 -3.13 2.64 1.00
C CYS A 56 -4.54 2.12 1.31
N ALA A 57 -5.57 2.79 0.78
CA ALA A 57 -6.97 2.40 0.95
C ALA A 57 -7.28 1.01 0.37
N ALA A 58 -6.49 0.54 -0.60
CA ALA A 58 -6.62 -0.81 -1.14
C ALA A 58 -6.02 -1.91 -0.24
N LEU A 59 -5.31 -1.55 0.85
CA LEU A 59 -4.68 -2.52 1.75
C LEU A 59 -5.69 -3.05 2.78
N ALA A 60 -6.04 -4.33 2.66
CA ALA A 60 -6.68 -5.10 3.71
C ALA A 60 -5.62 -5.73 4.60
N VAL A 61 -5.79 -5.57 5.92
CA VAL A 61 -4.95 -6.23 6.94
C VAL A 61 -5.80 -7.27 7.64
N ARG A 62 -5.30 -8.50 7.72
CA ARG A 62 -5.92 -9.62 8.43
C ARG A 62 -4.96 -10.14 9.49
N GLU A 63 -5.49 -10.85 10.47
CA GLU A 63 -4.67 -11.62 11.40
C GLU A 63 -4.82 -13.10 11.04
N ASP A 64 -3.71 -13.82 10.96
CA ASP A 64 -3.73 -15.27 10.81
C ASP A 64 -4.09 -15.95 12.13
N GLY A 65 -4.27 -17.28 12.10
CA GLY A 65 -4.62 -18.06 13.29
C GLY A 65 -3.58 -18.03 14.42
N GLU A 66 -2.39 -17.48 14.16
CA GLU A 66 -1.29 -17.30 15.13
C GLU A 66 -1.16 -15.83 15.58
N GLY A 67 -2.09 -14.95 15.19
CA GLY A 67 -2.10 -13.53 15.54
C GLY A 67 -1.09 -12.70 14.76
N ARG A 68 -0.49 -13.22 13.69
CA ARG A 68 0.40 -12.45 12.82
C ARG A 68 -0.40 -11.70 11.78
N ARG A 69 0.01 -10.47 11.49
CA ARG A 69 -0.62 -9.64 10.45
C ARG A 69 -0.28 -10.17 9.05
N GLU A 70 -1.29 -10.18 8.19
CA GLU A 70 -1.21 -10.47 6.76
C GLU A 70 -1.77 -9.31 5.95
N PHE A 71 -1.09 -8.99 4.86
CA PHE A 71 -1.31 -7.80 4.05
C PHE A 71 -1.82 -8.17 2.65
N PHE A 72 -3.04 -7.76 2.32
CA PHE A 72 -3.68 -8.08 1.04
C PHE A 72 -4.05 -6.82 0.28
N CYS A 73 -3.55 -6.68 -0.95
CA CYS A 73 -4.01 -5.62 -1.84
C CYS A 73 -5.30 -6.07 -2.53
N THR A 74 -6.39 -5.37 -2.27
CA THR A 74 -7.71 -5.68 -2.86
C THR A 74 -7.78 -5.43 -4.36
N VAL A 75 -6.84 -4.67 -4.92
CA VAL A 75 -6.72 -4.37 -6.36
C VAL A 75 -5.47 -5.00 -6.98
N TYR A 76 -4.93 -6.09 -6.41
CA TYR A 76 -3.61 -6.63 -6.78
C TYR A 76 -3.43 -6.86 -8.29
N ALA A 77 -4.44 -7.40 -8.97
CA ALA A 77 -4.41 -7.68 -10.40
C ALA A 77 -4.47 -6.42 -11.27
N THR A 78 -5.12 -5.36 -10.79
CA THR A 78 -5.38 -4.09 -11.49
C THR A 78 -4.53 -2.93 -10.99
N ARG A 79 -3.52 -3.22 -10.15
CA ARG A 79 -2.60 -2.24 -9.55
C ARG A 79 -2.07 -1.21 -10.54
N PRO A 80 -1.90 0.05 -10.12
CA PRO A 80 -1.17 1.07 -10.87
C PRO A 80 0.26 0.64 -11.18
N GLN A 81 0.87 1.25 -12.20
CA GLN A 81 2.22 0.90 -12.64
C GLN A 81 3.26 1.00 -11.51
N THR A 82 3.26 2.09 -10.74
CA THR A 82 4.18 2.25 -9.60
C THR A 82 4.09 1.10 -8.58
N CYS A 83 2.90 0.54 -8.36
CA CYS A 83 2.74 -0.59 -7.44
C CYS A 83 3.20 -1.93 -8.05
N ARG A 84 3.29 -2.02 -9.38
CA ARG A 84 3.86 -3.17 -10.10
C ARG A 84 5.38 -3.10 -10.11
N ASP A 85 5.93 -1.91 -10.27
CA ASP A 85 7.38 -1.67 -10.22
C ASP A 85 7.97 -2.06 -8.85
N LEU A 86 7.13 -2.04 -7.79
CA LEU A 86 7.44 -2.50 -6.43
C LEU A 86 7.32 -4.02 -6.23
N GLU A 87 7.34 -4.81 -7.30
CA GLU A 87 7.35 -6.27 -7.24
C GLU A 87 8.50 -6.80 -6.36
N ARG A 88 8.25 -7.88 -5.63
CA ARG A 88 9.25 -8.48 -4.73
C ARG A 88 10.53 -8.78 -5.50
N GLY A 89 11.64 -8.23 -5.01
CA GLY A 89 12.97 -8.44 -5.57
C GLY A 89 13.41 -7.33 -6.52
N SER A 90 12.52 -6.39 -6.87
CA SER A 90 12.90 -5.21 -7.63
C SER A 90 13.76 -4.24 -6.79
N PRO A 91 14.60 -3.41 -7.43
CA PRO A 91 15.34 -2.35 -6.75
C PRO A 91 14.42 -1.39 -5.97
N GLU A 92 13.25 -1.08 -6.50
CA GLU A 92 12.25 -0.21 -5.88
C GLU A 92 11.72 -0.85 -4.59
N CYS A 93 11.47 -2.15 -4.62
CA CYS A 93 11.05 -2.91 -3.45
C CYS A 93 12.13 -2.93 -2.36
N ALA A 94 13.39 -3.08 -2.76
CA ALA A 94 14.54 -3.04 -1.84
C ALA A 94 14.67 -1.65 -1.18
N GLY A 95 14.55 -0.57 -1.97
CA GLY A 95 14.57 0.80 -1.45
C GLY A 95 13.44 1.07 -0.45
N GLU A 96 12.24 0.58 -0.71
CA GLU A 96 11.12 0.70 0.23
C GLU A 96 11.38 -0.03 1.55
N ILE A 97 11.97 -1.24 1.50
CA ILE A 97 12.39 -1.97 2.68
C ILE A 97 13.50 -1.23 3.43
N GLU A 98 14.49 -0.68 2.75
CA GLU A 98 15.57 0.05 3.40
C GLU A 98 15.08 1.31 4.11
N LEU A 99 14.15 2.04 3.49
CA LEU A 99 13.62 3.29 4.04
C LEU A 99 12.58 3.09 5.15
N LYS A 100 11.86 1.97 5.14
CA LYS A 100 10.65 1.77 5.97
C LYS A 100 10.59 0.42 6.69
N GLY A 101 11.50 -0.52 6.43
CA GLY A 101 11.47 -1.89 6.95
C GLY A 101 11.51 -1.97 8.47
N ASP A 102 12.23 -1.04 9.10
CA ASP A 102 12.31 -0.90 10.56
C ASP A 102 11.12 -0.12 11.16
N ARG A 103 10.09 0.19 10.35
CA ARG A 103 8.83 0.80 10.81
C ARG A 103 7.74 -0.27 10.79
N PRO A 104 7.73 -1.25 11.72
CA PRO A 104 6.75 -2.34 11.67
C PRO A 104 5.34 -1.83 11.95
N GLY A 105 4.61 -1.49 10.87
CA GLY A 105 3.24 -0.98 10.86
C GLY A 105 3.08 0.27 11.73
N MET A 106 3.39 1.47 11.20
CA MET A 106 3.35 2.74 11.94
C MET A 106 2.22 2.75 12.99
N GLU A 107 2.59 2.85 14.26
CA GLU A 107 1.83 2.69 15.51
C GLU A 107 0.61 3.63 15.69
N VAL A 108 -0.20 3.82 14.65
CA VAL A 108 -1.37 4.69 14.62
C VAL A 108 -2.61 3.89 14.22
N PHE A 109 -2.83 2.77 14.91
CA PHE A 109 -4.18 2.26 15.09
C PHE A 109 -4.38 2.00 16.59
N LYS A 110 -4.44 3.09 17.36
CA LYS A 110 -5.20 3.07 18.62
C LYS A 110 -6.68 2.99 18.19
N PRO A 111 -7.40 1.88 18.41
CA PRO A 111 -8.86 1.95 18.38
C PRO A 111 -9.28 2.92 19.47
N GLY A 112 -10.31 3.72 19.21
CA GLY A 112 -10.73 4.82 20.07
C GLY A 112 -10.68 4.51 21.56
N GLY A 113 -10.06 5.41 22.32
CA GLY A 113 -10.40 5.56 23.73
C GLY A 113 -11.88 5.93 23.80
N ARG A 114 -12.60 5.22 24.66
CA ARG A 114 -13.95 5.59 25.10
C ARG A 114 -14.00 7.04 25.57
#